data_AF-A0A6C0CXI7-F1
#
_entry.id   AF-A0A6C0CXI7-F1
#
_cell.length_a   1.000
_cell.length_b   1.000
_cell.length_c   1.000
_cell.angle_alpha   90.00
_cell.angle_beta   90.00
_cell.angle_gamma   90.00
#
_symmetry.space_group_name_H-M   'P 1'
#
loop_
_entity.id
_entity.type
_entity.pdbx_description
1 polymer ?
#
loop_
_entity_poly.entity_id
_entity_poly.type
_entity_poly.pdbx_seq_one_letter_code
_entity_poly.pdbx_strand_id
1 'polypeptide(L)'
;MSTELYSDLKPDLISKLDSYIDNNKPSKPSCLSNHQIPISISNLETIKKTNEPSYIYAGDFSSGYYYCNYYRHSNGNIYVMNFYMQKFDEYYLLEEWEKQLKRYETWVKSFEESDKTNPIQQ
;
A
#
# COMPACT_ATOMS: atom_id res chain seq x y z
N MET A 1 -1.76 7.78 12.02
CA MET A 1 -1.61 9.01 11.20
C MET A 1 -1.77 8.60 9.75
N SER A 2 -2.71 9.20 9.02
CA SER A 2 -2.72 9.12 7.55
C SER A 2 -1.52 9.90 7.04
N THR A 3 -0.76 9.31 6.11
CA THR A 3 0.34 10.03 5.46
C THR A 3 -0.21 10.95 4.38
N GLU A 4 0.55 11.96 4.01
CA GLU A 4 0.19 12.93 2.98
C GLU A 4 -0.01 12.25 1.59
N LEU A 5 -1.06 12.67 0.88
CA LEU A 5 -1.33 12.32 -0.51
C LEU A 5 -0.63 13.34 -1.41
N TYR A 6 0.24 12.88 -2.31
CA TYR A 6 0.91 13.70 -3.30
C TYR A 6 0.18 13.57 -4.64
N SER A 7 -0.67 14.54 -4.97
CA SER A 7 -1.45 14.57 -6.22
C SER A 7 -0.80 15.38 -7.35
N ASP A 8 0.05 16.34 -7.02
CA ASP A 8 0.61 17.29 -8.00
C ASP A 8 1.98 16.81 -8.51
N LEU A 9 2.01 15.57 -9.03
CA LEU A 9 3.24 14.95 -9.51
C LEU A 9 3.71 15.63 -10.80
N LYS A 10 5.02 15.86 -10.91
CA LYS A 10 5.62 16.42 -12.13
C LYS A 10 5.40 15.47 -13.32
N PRO A 11 5.07 15.96 -14.52
CA PRO A 11 4.87 15.12 -15.70
C PRO A 11 6.04 14.17 -16.00
N ASP A 12 7.29 14.66 -15.90
CA ASP A 12 8.49 13.84 -16.11
C ASP A 12 8.61 12.67 -15.12
N LEU A 13 8.11 12.85 -13.89
CA LEU A 13 8.07 11.79 -12.89
C LEU A 13 7.01 10.77 -13.29
N ILE A 14 5.78 11.20 -13.59
CA ILE A 14 4.68 10.34 -14.05
C ILE A 14 5.15 9.48 -15.25
N SER A 15 5.73 10.10 -16.28
CA SER A 15 6.20 9.38 -17.46
C SER A 15 7.27 8.33 -17.14
N LYS A 16 8.19 8.60 -16.20
CA LYS A 16 9.20 7.61 -15.77
C LYS A 16 8.58 6.41 -15.08
N LEU A 17 7.56 6.65 -14.26
CA LEU A 17 6.90 5.63 -13.45
C LEU A 17 6.02 4.74 -14.30
N ASP A 18 5.23 5.36 -15.16
CA ASP A 18 4.36 4.65 -16.09
C ASP A 18 5.20 3.80 -17.02
N SER A 19 6.24 4.41 -17.62
CA SER A 19 7.18 3.67 -18.47
C SER A 19 7.87 2.54 -17.72
N TYR A 20 8.17 2.67 -16.43
CA TYR A 20 8.77 1.58 -15.67
C TYR A 20 7.79 0.43 -15.47
N ILE A 21 6.55 0.71 -15.07
CA ILE A 21 5.51 -0.30 -14.88
C ILE A 21 5.17 -1.02 -16.19
N ASP A 22 4.99 -0.27 -17.27
CA ASP A 22 4.57 -0.79 -18.58
C ASP A 22 5.63 -1.70 -19.22
N ASN A 23 6.91 -1.49 -18.91
CA ASN A 23 8.03 -2.21 -19.53
C ASN A 23 8.66 -3.30 -18.63
N ASN A 24 8.25 -3.42 -17.37
CA ASN A 24 8.83 -4.38 -16.43
C ASN A 24 7.76 -5.34 -15.90
N LYS A 25 8.20 -6.50 -15.39
CA LYS A 25 7.31 -7.45 -14.72
C LYS A 25 7.20 -7.11 -13.23
N PRO A 26 6.04 -7.32 -12.60
CA PRO A 26 5.87 -7.09 -11.18
C PRO A 26 6.66 -8.11 -10.35
N SER A 27 7.18 -7.66 -9.22
CA SER A 27 7.78 -8.51 -8.19
C SER A 27 6.70 -9.05 -7.25
N LYS A 28 7.08 -9.99 -6.38
CA LYS A 28 6.20 -10.47 -5.29
C LYS A 28 6.36 -9.56 -4.06
N PRO A 29 5.26 -9.13 -3.43
CA PRO A 29 5.35 -8.22 -2.30
C PRO A 29 5.89 -8.92 -1.05
N SER A 30 6.65 -8.16 -0.25
CA SER A 30 7.00 -8.56 1.12
C SER A 30 5.85 -8.28 2.08
N CYS A 31 5.87 -8.93 3.25
CA CYS A 31 4.83 -8.77 4.26
C CYS A 31 5.01 -7.49 5.08
N LEU A 32 3.93 -6.74 5.24
CA LEU A 32 3.83 -5.66 6.20
C LEU A 32 3.72 -6.20 7.63
N SER A 33 4.20 -5.40 8.59
CA SER A 33 3.96 -5.62 10.01
C SER A 33 2.54 -5.23 10.42
N ASN A 34 2.07 -5.77 11.55
CA ASN A 34 0.74 -5.47 12.12
C ASN A 34 0.52 -3.98 12.39
N HIS A 35 1.57 -3.19 12.62
CA HIS A 35 1.45 -1.75 12.83
C HIS A 35 1.33 -0.96 11.52
N GLN A 36 1.85 -1.48 10.42
CA GLN A 36 1.80 -0.84 9.10
C GLN A 36 0.48 -1.12 8.39
N ILE A 37 -0.11 -2.31 8.58
CA ILE A 37 -1.31 -2.72 7.84
C ILE A 37 -2.50 -1.75 8.01
N PRO A 38 -2.86 -1.27 9.22
CA PRO A 38 -3.95 -0.30 9.36
C PRO A 38 -3.71 1.01 8.60
N ILE A 39 -2.47 1.51 8.59
CA ILE A 39 -2.09 2.71 7.84
C ILE A 39 -2.20 2.44 6.33
N SER A 40 -1.68 1.28 5.89
CA SER A 40 -1.76 0.81 4.51
C SER A 40 -3.20 0.71 4.00
N ILE A 41 -4.13 0.22 4.83
CA ILE A 41 -5.57 0.14 4.51
C ILE A 41 -6.15 1.55 4.37
N SER A 42 -5.95 2.40 5.37
CA SER A 42 -6.47 3.77 5.37
C SER A 42 -6.00 4.57 4.15
N ASN A 43 -4.73 4.42 3.77
CA ASN A 43 -4.14 5.15 2.65
C ASN A 43 -4.59 4.60 1.30
N LEU A 44 -4.83 3.28 1.20
CA LEU A 44 -5.40 2.67 0.00
C LEU A 44 -6.78 3.24 -0.31
N GLU A 45 -7.63 3.40 0.69
CA GLU A 45 -8.96 4.00 0.53
C GLU A 45 -8.89 5.48 0.14
N THR A 46 -7.84 6.19 0.54
CA THR A 46 -7.60 7.57 0.09
C THR A 46 -7.22 7.62 -1.38
N ILE A 47 -6.22 6.83 -1.81
CA ILE A 47 -5.75 6.90 -3.21
C ILE A 47 -6.78 6.33 -4.21
N LYS A 48 -7.62 5.37 -3.79
CA LYS A 48 -8.75 4.87 -4.60
C LYS A 48 -9.74 5.97 -5.01
N LYS A 49 -9.84 7.06 -4.24
CA LYS A 49 -10.73 8.21 -4.52
C LYS A 49 -10.14 9.21 -5.52
N THR A 50 -8.88 9.02 -5.91
CA THR A 50 -8.21 9.88 -6.89
C THR A 50 -8.39 9.33 -8.30
N ASN A 51 -8.52 10.22 -9.28
CA ASN A 51 -8.57 9.86 -10.69
C ASN A 51 -7.28 10.21 -11.44
N GLU A 52 -6.44 11.06 -10.86
CA GLU A 52 -5.19 11.53 -11.44
C GLU A 52 -3.99 10.77 -10.87
N PRO A 53 -2.85 10.74 -11.58
CA PRO A 53 -1.62 10.14 -11.07
C PRO A 53 -1.19 10.75 -9.74
N SER A 54 -0.98 9.91 -8.75
CA SER A 54 -0.73 10.35 -7.37
C SER A 54 0.01 9.29 -6.56
N TYR A 55 0.60 9.73 -5.44
CA TYR A 55 1.30 8.88 -4.48
C TYR A 55 0.76 9.01 -3.07
N ILE A 56 0.67 7.89 -2.35
CA ILE A 56 0.48 7.89 -0.90
C ILE A 56 1.24 6.72 -0.29
N TYR A 57 1.70 6.87 0.94
CA TYR A 57 2.44 5.82 1.65
C TYR A 57 1.62 4.52 1.76
N ALA A 58 2.25 3.39 1.45
CA ALA A 58 1.69 2.07 1.67
C ALA A 58 2.31 1.36 2.88
N GLY A 59 3.55 1.69 3.24
CA GLY A 59 4.28 1.02 4.30
C GLY A 59 5.78 1.03 4.06
N ASP A 60 6.52 0.31 4.88
CA ASP A 60 7.96 0.18 4.72
C ASP A 60 8.43 -1.24 5.09
N PHE A 61 9.62 -1.61 4.64
CA PHE A 61 10.29 -2.83 5.07
C PHE A 61 11.63 -2.52 5.73
N SER A 62 12.15 -3.51 6.45
CA SER A 62 13.47 -3.48 7.06
C SER A 62 13.71 -2.28 7.97
N SER A 63 12.68 -1.82 8.70
CA SER A 63 12.75 -0.64 9.59
C SER A 63 13.00 0.68 8.85
N GLY A 64 12.28 0.92 7.76
CA GLY A 64 12.32 2.18 7.01
C GLY A 64 13.40 2.27 5.94
N TYR A 65 14.10 1.18 5.61
CA TYR A 65 15.10 1.21 4.52
C TYR A 65 14.47 1.15 3.13
N TYR A 66 13.30 0.51 3.02
CA TYR A 66 12.56 0.35 1.79
C TYR A 66 11.17 0.93 1.97
N TYR A 67 10.85 1.99 1.23
CA TYR A 67 9.56 2.68 1.34
C TYR A 67 8.63 2.21 0.24
N CYS A 68 7.45 1.74 0.63
CA CYS A 68 6.38 1.39 -0.29
C CYS A 68 5.40 2.56 -0.42
N ASN A 69 5.05 2.93 -1.64
CA ASN A 69 4.01 3.90 -1.93
C ASN A 69 2.99 3.30 -2.88
N TYR A 70 1.71 3.50 -2.60
CA TYR A 70 0.68 3.33 -3.62
C TYR A 70 0.85 4.42 -4.67
N TYR A 71 0.89 4.01 -5.92
CA TYR A 71 0.93 4.88 -7.08
C TYR A 71 -0.35 4.70 -7.89
N ARG A 72 -1.08 5.78 -8.15
CA ARG A 72 -2.14 5.80 -9.16
C ARG A 72 -1.46 6.04 -10.51
N HIS A 73 -1.56 5.07 -11.41
CA HIS A 73 -1.00 5.18 -12.76
C HIS A 73 -1.95 5.94 -13.67
N SER A 74 -1.43 6.50 -14.77
CA SER A 74 -2.25 7.19 -15.79
C SER A 74 -3.27 6.28 -16.50
N ASN A 75 -3.19 4.96 -16.31
CA ASN A 75 -4.15 3.99 -16.86
C ASN A 75 -5.32 3.72 -15.88
N GLY A 76 -5.34 4.40 -14.72
CA GLY A 76 -6.35 4.25 -13.67
C GLY A 76 -6.09 3.12 -12.68
N ASN A 77 -5.10 2.25 -12.92
CA ASN A 77 -4.73 1.21 -11.97
C ASN A 77 -3.89 1.78 -10.82
N ILE A 78 -3.88 1.06 -9.71
CA ILE A 78 -3.00 1.35 -8.58
C ILE A 78 -1.94 0.25 -8.51
N TYR A 79 -0.70 0.66 -8.30
CA TYR A 79 0.45 -0.22 -8.08
C TYR A 79 1.11 0.13 -6.76
N VAL A 80 1.86 -0.80 -6.19
CA VAL A 80 2.70 -0.51 -5.02
C VAL A 80 4.13 -0.42 -5.48
N MET A 81 4.72 0.77 -5.39
CA MET A 81 6.08 1.06 -5.80
C MET A 81 7.01 0.99 -4.59
N ASN A 82 8.12 0.26 -4.72
CA ASN A 82 9.15 0.17 -3.70
C ASN A 82 10.33 1.08 -4.04
N PHE A 83 10.78 1.84 -3.05
CA PHE A 83 11.88 2.78 -3.13
C PHE A 83 12.98 2.42 -2.15
N TYR A 84 14.19 2.24 -2.66
CA TYR A 84 15.41 2.14 -1.84
C TYR A 84 16.24 3.41 -2.00
N MET A 85 16.53 4.11 -0.90
CA MET A 85 17.31 5.36 -0.92
C MET A 85 16.88 6.35 -2.03
N GLN A 86 15.55 6.54 -2.18
CA GLN A 86 14.92 7.41 -3.19
C GLN A 86 15.07 6.97 -4.66
N LYS A 87 15.57 5.76 -4.90
CA LYS A 87 15.58 5.13 -6.22
C LYS A 87 14.47 4.10 -6.32
N PHE A 88 13.82 4.04 -7.48
CA PHE A 88 12.89 2.97 -7.80
C PHE A 88 13.63 1.66 -7.86
N ASP A 89 13.12 0.67 -7.16
CA ASP A 89 13.71 -0.67 -7.11
C ASP A 89 12.78 -1.66 -7.81
N GLU A 90 11.53 -1.73 -7.34
CA GLU A 90 10.54 -2.70 -7.78
C GLU A 90 9.11 -2.15 -7.74
N TYR A 91 8.17 -2.90 -8.32
CA TYR A 91 6.74 -2.66 -8.14
C TYR A 91 5.94 -3.96 -7.95
N TYR A 92 4.77 -3.83 -7.34
CA TYR A 92 3.84 -4.91 -7.04
C TYR A 92 2.45 -4.60 -7.59
N LEU A 93 1.74 -5.64 -8.03
CA LEU A 93 0.32 -5.54 -8.36
C LEU A 93 -0.50 -5.33 -7.09
N LEU A 94 -1.50 -4.43 -7.16
CA LEU A 94 -2.38 -4.16 -6.02
C LEU A 94 -3.11 -5.43 -5.54
N GLU A 95 -3.54 -6.31 -6.45
CA GLU A 95 -4.24 -7.54 -6.06
C GLU A 95 -3.39 -8.43 -5.14
N GLU A 96 -2.11 -8.62 -5.47
CA GLU A 96 -1.19 -9.42 -4.66
C GLU A 96 -0.91 -8.74 -3.31
N TRP A 97 -0.83 -7.41 -3.31
CA TRP A 97 -0.69 -6.62 -2.08
C TRP A 97 -1.92 -6.74 -1.18
N GLU A 98 -3.12 -6.56 -1.72
CA GLU A 98 -4.38 -6.56 -0.96
C GLU A 98 -4.67 -7.89 -0.27
N LYS A 99 -4.12 -9.01 -0.76
CA LYS A 99 -4.27 -10.33 -0.10
C LYS A 99 -3.81 -10.29 1.36
N GLN A 100 -2.75 -9.56 1.67
CA GLN A 100 -2.25 -9.45 3.05
C GLN A 100 -3.14 -8.54 3.92
N LEU A 101 -3.69 -7.47 3.33
CA LEU A 101 -4.57 -6.53 4.03
C LEU A 101 -5.88 -7.21 4.44
N LYS A 102 -6.49 -7.96 3.51
CA LYS A 102 -7.73 -8.74 3.76
C LYS A 102 -7.54 -9.77 4.86
N ARG A 103 -6.41 -10.47 4.89
CA ARG A 103 -6.08 -11.44 5.95
C ARG A 103 -6.06 -10.80 7.33
N TYR A 104 -5.49 -9.61 7.44
CA TYR A 104 -5.47 -8.86 8.70
C TYR A 104 -6.87 -8.45 9.16
N GLU A 105 -7.70 -7.91 8.26
CA GLU A 105 -9.07 -7.53 8.61
C GLU A 105 -9.91 -8.72 9.08
N THR A 106 -9.77 -9.88 8.45
CA THR A 106 -10.42 -11.12 8.91
C THR A 106 -9.93 -11.54 10.30
N TRP A 107 -8.62 -11.45 10.53
CA TRP A 107 -8.01 -11.81 11.81
C TRP A 107 -8.49 -10.89 12.95
N VAL A 108 -8.45 -9.57 12.76
CA VAL A 108 -8.94 -8.60 13.76
C VAL A 108 -10.41 -8.83 14.10
N LYS A 109 -11.27 -9.03 13.10
CA LYS A 109 -12.70 -9.33 13.32
C LYS A 109 -12.91 -10.60 14.15
N SER A 110 -12.13 -11.65 13.89
CA SER A 110 -12.23 -12.90 14.66
C SER A 110 -11.85 -12.72 16.14
N PHE A 111 -10.89 -11.85 16.45
CA PHE A 111 -10.51 -11.52 17.83
C PHE A 111 -11.62 -10.72 18.52
N GLU A 112 -12.14 -9.67 17.87
CA GLU A 112 -13.24 -8.85 18.40
C GLU A 112 -14.52 -9.64 18.67
N GLU A 113 -14.82 -10.66 17.86
CA GLU A 113 -15.94 -11.57 18.07
C GLU A 113 -15.67 -12.55 19.22
N SER A 114 -14.45 -13.06 19.35
CA SER A 114 -14.05 -13.96 20.45
C SER A 114 -14.09 -13.28 21.82
N ASP A 115 -13.68 -12.00 21.90
CA ASP A 115 -13.73 -11.21 23.13
C ASP A 115 -15.17 -10.90 23.57
N LYS A 116 -16.12 -10.80 22.62
CA LYS A 116 -17.55 -10.64 22.94
C LYS A 116 -18.20 -11.91 23.45
N THR A 117 -17.62 -13.08 23.19
CA THR A 117 -18.16 -14.40 23.60
C THR A 117 -17.62 -14.93 24.91
N ASN A 118 -16.63 -14.26 25.54
CA ASN A 118 -16.18 -14.57 26.90
C ASN A 118 -16.65 -13.48 27.88
N PRO A 119 -17.90 -13.53 28.38
CA PRO A 119 -18.23 -12.79 29.58
C PRO A 119 -17.41 -13.38 30.71
N ILE A 120 -16.49 -12.57 31.26
CA ILE A 120 -15.78 -12.85 32.50
C ILE A 120 -16.83 -13.25 33.54
N GLN A 121 -16.89 -14.53 33.89
CA GLN A 121 -17.63 -14.98 35.06
C GLN A 121 -16.94 -14.37 36.28
N GLN A 122 -17.51 -13.27 36.79
CA GLN A 122 -17.25 -12.74 38.12
C GLN A 122 -18.03 -13.55 39.16
#